data_AF-R7ZVK5-F1
#
_entry.id   AF-R7ZVK5-F1
#
_cell.length_a   1.000
_cell.length_b   1.000
_cell.length_c   1.000
_cell.angle_alpha   90.00
_cell.angle_beta   90.00
_cell.angle_gamma   90.00
#
_symmetry.space_group_name_H-M   'P 1'
#
loop_
_entity.id
_entity.type
_entity.pdbx_description
1 polymer ?
#
loop_
_entity_poly.entity_id
_entity_poly.type
_entity_poly.pdbx_seq_one_letter_code
_entity_poly.pdbx_strand_id
1 'polypeptide(L)'
;MNKISLAALIIAIYSCGQNNNIGYQETISNELSNIEILKGKEVPNLEVLNIETVGIVDTMLMIVSKYDPFFHFYGLNGLSYLGSFGESGEGPNDFIYPWYNNQYTKDKNEIYFYVSDFTKNNLSKINLAKSLETGEVNLEWSKRLPSKLMRGYTNIFINNDSMVYGHYRGPYQENLGRFFKFKINENQISWSGYFPKLNKNISFENYPRIYYSFVGFNQEKNIIASAMQHLNRLEFLDSNLKIQKYLSFESHLGYIPSPDNIRTLDSHIFFNSSYSGKKFFYSLSINDKTESYIKNKGNMQLYVFTWEGELHKIFLLDKMYLGYFAIDEDNSIMYVVNFGEDKEEKPLLQYQIK
;
A
#
# COMPACT_ATOMS: atom_id res chain seq x y z
N MET A 1 -35.41 -45.32 0.51
CA MET A 1 -35.54 -44.25 -0.50
C MET A 1 -36.23 -43.07 0.14
N ASN A 2 -35.50 -41.97 0.39
CA ASN A 2 -35.83 -40.62 -0.10
C ASN A 2 -34.90 -39.61 0.60
N LYS A 3 -34.02 -39.06 -0.22
CA LYS A 3 -33.10 -37.97 0.10
C LYS A 3 -33.91 -36.69 0.22
N ILE A 4 -33.79 -35.97 1.34
CA ILE A 4 -34.25 -34.58 1.45
C ILE A 4 -33.03 -33.71 1.10
N SER A 5 -33.08 -33.10 -0.09
CA SER A 5 -32.11 -32.12 -0.55
C SER A 5 -32.50 -30.75 0.00
N LEU A 6 -31.64 -30.15 0.82
CA LEU A 6 -31.78 -28.78 1.29
C LEU A 6 -31.28 -27.84 0.18
N ALA A 7 -32.20 -27.16 -0.52
CA ALA A 7 -31.85 -26.13 -1.49
C ALA A 7 -31.68 -24.79 -0.75
N ALA A 8 -30.46 -24.26 -0.74
CA ALA A 8 -30.18 -22.91 -0.25
C ALA A 8 -30.74 -21.88 -1.25
N LEU A 9 -31.62 -21.02 -0.76
CA LEU A 9 -32.24 -19.94 -1.53
C LEU A 9 -31.30 -18.72 -1.52
N ILE A 10 -30.55 -18.51 -2.60
CA ILE A 10 -29.77 -17.28 -2.81
C ILE A 10 -30.73 -16.22 -3.37
N ILE A 11 -31.10 -15.24 -2.53
CA ILE A 11 -31.92 -14.11 -2.95
C ILE A 11 -30.98 -13.03 -3.51
N ALA A 12 -30.87 -12.95 -4.83
CA ALA A 12 -30.25 -11.83 -5.53
C ALA A 12 -31.29 -10.74 -5.78
N ILE A 13 -31.22 -9.64 -5.03
CA ILE A 13 -32.08 -8.47 -5.24
C ILE A 13 -31.38 -7.53 -6.22
N TYR A 14 -31.77 -7.58 -7.49
CA TYR A 14 -31.39 -6.55 -8.48
C TYR A 14 -32.31 -5.34 -8.32
N SER A 15 -31.78 -4.25 -7.77
CA SER A 15 -32.40 -2.92 -7.83
C SER A 15 -31.75 -2.12 -8.96
N CYS A 16 -32.52 -1.86 -10.02
CA CYS A 16 -32.18 -0.88 -11.03
C CYS A 16 -32.51 0.52 -10.51
N GLY A 17 -31.49 1.36 -10.28
CA GLY A 17 -31.67 2.79 -10.02
C GLY A 17 -30.46 3.44 -9.34
N GLN A 18 -29.78 4.31 -10.09
CA GLN A 18 -28.57 5.10 -9.76
C GLN A 18 -27.23 4.36 -9.82
N ASN A 19 -26.22 5.01 -10.42
CA ASN A 19 -24.82 4.58 -10.56
C ASN A 19 -24.20 4.22 -9.20
N ASN A 20 -24.49 3.02 -8.74
CA ASN A 20 -24.03 2.50 -7.49
C ASN A 20 -22.84 1.58 -7.81
N ASN A 21 -21.63 2.08 -7.57
CA ASN A 21 -20.40 1.27 -7.47
C ASN A 21 -20.54 0.32 -6.26
N ILE A 22 -21.46 -0.64 -6.33
CA ILE A 22 -21.68 -1.66 -5.31
C ILE A 22 -20.99 -2.93 -5.82
N GLY A 23 -19.76 -3.14 -5.35
CA GLY A 23 -19.14 -4.47 -5.44
C GLY A 23 -19.83 -5.45 -4.49
N TYR A 24 -19.49 -6.73 -4.60
CA TYR A 24 -19.94 -7.75 -3.66
C TYR A 24 -19.34 -7.48 -2.26
N GLN A 25 -20.16 -7.55 -1.22
CA GLN A 25 -19.72 -7.41 0.17
C GLN A 25 -19.45 -8.77 0.79
N GLU A 26 -18.30 -8.91 1.42
CA GLU A 26 -17.98 -10.03 2.32
C GLU A 26 -17.67 -9.50 3.71
N THR A 27 -17.94 -10.29 4.74
CA THR A 27 -17.65 -9.92 6.13
C THR A 27 -16.57 -10.83 6.67
N ILE A 28 -15.54 -10.23 7.27
CA ILE A 28 -14.51 -10.93 8.03
C ILE A 28 -15.07 -11.11 9.44
N SER A 29 -15.46 -12.33 9.78
CA SER A 29 -15.87 -12.70 11.14
C SER A 29 -14.64 -12.89 12.03
N ASN A 30 -14.83 -12.77 13.35
CA ASN A 30 -13.77 -12.93 14.37
C ASN A 30 -13.15 -14.34 14.45
N GLU A 31 -13.45 -15.22 13.50
CA GLU A 31 -13.00 -16.60 13.51
C GLU A 31 -11.64 -16.74 12.83
N LEU A 32 -10.59 -16.47 13.59
CA LEU A 32 -9.37 -17.26 13.48
C LEU A 32 -9.06 -17.86 14.83
N SER A 33 -9.69 -19.00 15.13
CA SER A 33 -9.13 -19.93 16.09
C SER A 33 -7.71 -20.28 15.62
N ASN A 34 -6.71 -20.01 16.47
CA ASN A 34 -5.27 -20.22 16.22
C ASN A 34 -4.55 -19.16 15.35
N ILE A 35 -4.67 -17.87 15.70
CA ILE A 35 -3.78 -16.84 15.14
C ILE A 35 -2.34 -17.10 15.62
N GLU A 36 -1.44 -17.26 14.67
CA GLU A 36 -0.01 -17.42 14.94
C GLU A 36 0.60 -16.07 15.38
N ILE A 37 1.35 -16.10 16.48
CA ILE A 37 2.10 -14.93 16.96
C ILE A 37 3.53 -15.02 16.44
N LEU A 38 3.92 -14.07 15.60
CA LEU A 38 5.26 -13.99 15.04
C LEU A 38 6.16 -13.11 15.90
N LYS A 39 7.41 -13.56 16.05
CA LYS A 39 8.47 -12.84 16.77
C LYS A 39 9.42 -12.20 15.78
N GLY A 40 9.48 -10.87 15.82
CA GLY A 40 10.40 -10.10 14.99
C GLY A 40 11.85 -10.29 15.45
N LYS A 41 12.77 -10.38 14.50
CA LYS A 41 14.21 -10.34 14.75
C LYS A 41 14.80 -9.14 14.03
N GLU A 42 15.70 -8.42 14.68
CA GLU A 42 16.47 -7.39 14.00
C GLU A 42 17.28 -8.01 12.85
N VAL A 43 17.30 -7.31 11.73
CA VAL A 43 18.15 -7.67 10.60
C VAL A 43 19.58 -7.22 10.93
N PRO A 44 20.53 -8.16 11.07
CA PRO A 44 21.90 -7.80 11.48
C PRO A 44 22.67 -7.12 10.34
N ASN A 45 23.67 -6.33 10.70
CA ASN A 45 24.69 -5.78 9.78
C ASN A 45 24.13 -4.89 8.65
N LEU A 46 23.03 -4.17 8.90
CA LEU A 46 22.61 -3.10 8.01
C LEU A 46 23.39 -1.83 8.32
N GLU A 47 24.13 -1.34 7.33
CA GLU A 47 24.89 -0.09 7.44
C GLU A 47 24.00 1.16 7.24
N VAL A 48 22.74 0.98 6.84
CA VAL A 48 21.81 2.07 6.54
C VAL A 48 21.08 2.54 7.79
N LEU A 49 21.28 3.80 8.13
CA LEU A 49 20.52 4.51 9.15
C LEU A 49 19.35 5.29 8.52
N ASN A 50 18.41 5.74 9.34
CA ASN A 50 17.28 6.58 8.91
C ASN A 50 16.43 5.96 7.77
N ILE A 51 16.05 4.69 7.94
CA ILE A 51 15.19 3.99 6.97
C ILE A 51 13.83 4.71 6.88
N GLU A 52 13.49 5.16 5.68
CA GLU A 52 12.18 5.76 5.36
C GLU A 52 11.20 4.68 4.91
N THR A 53 11.62 3.80 3.99
CA THR A 53 10.81 2.68 3.52
C THR A 53 11.68 1.52 3.05
N VAL A 54 11.06 0.37 2.85
CA VAL A 54 11.68 -0.83 2.29
C VAL A 54 10.82 -1.42 1.19
N GLY A 55 11.48 -2.11 0.27
CA GLY A 55 10.82 -2.79 -0.83
C GLY A 55 11.64 -3.95 -1.36
N ILE A 56 11.08 -4.69 -2.32
CA ILE A 56 11.79 -5.77 -3.01
C ILE A 56 11.81 -5.48 -4.50
N VAL A 57 13.01 -5.55 -5.08
CA VAL A 57 13.24 -5.46 -6.51
C VAL A 57 13.90 -6.75 -6.95
N ASP A 58 13.14 -7.59 -7.66
CA ASP A 58 13.55 -8.94 -8.03
C ASP A 58 14.03 -9.79 -6.83
N THR A 59 15.32 -10.14 -6.79
CA THR A 59 15.96 -10.95 -5.74
C THR A 59 16.67 -10.10 -4.70
N MET A 60 16.35 -8.81 -4.62
CA MET A 60 17.04 -7.84 -3.76
C MET A 60 16.06 -7.15 -2.82
N LEU A 61 16.48 -6.99 -1.57
CA LEU A 61 15.90 -6.05 -0.63
C LEU A 61 16.43 -4.65 -0.97
N MET A 62 15.50 -3.72 -1.16
CA MET A 62 15.77 -2.30 -1.34
C MET A 62 15.43 -1.55 -0.06
N ILE A 63 16.37 -0.78 0.46
CA ILE A 63 16.16 0.15 1.56
C ILE A 63 16.19 1.56 0.97
N VAL A 64 15.16 2.34 1.25
CA VAL A 64 15.12 3.78 0.94
C VAL A 64 15.45 4.53 2.22
N SER A 65 16.59 5.21 2.22
CA SER A 65 17.06 6.05 3.31
C SER A 65 16.48 7.46 3.18
N LYS A 66 16.56 8.23 4.27
CA LYS A 66 16.18 9.66 4.29
C LYS A 66 17.20 10.57 3.62
N TYR A 67 18.45 10.12 3.52
CA TYR A 67 19.61 10.92 3.12
C TYR A 67 20.42 10.18 2.07
N ASP A 68 21.24 10.92 1.32
CA ASP A 68 22.05 10.32 0.28
C ASP A 68 23.07 9.29 0.82
N PRO A 69 23.32 8.21 0.07
CA PRO A 69 22.58 7.79 -1.12
C PRO A 69 21.18 7.28 -0.75
N PHE A 70 20.15 7.63 -1.54
CA PHE A 70 18.75 7.29 -1.19
C PHE A 70 18.43 5.80 -1.28
N PHE A 71 19.05 5.07 -2.20
CA PHE A 71 18.71 3.67 -2.46
C PHE A 71 19.88 2.76 -2.12
N HIS A 72 19.63 1.77 -1.26
CA HIS A 72 20.60 0.74 -0.89
C HIS A 72 20.04 -0.64 -1.20
N PHE A 73 20.86 -1.50 -1.78
CA PHE A 73 20.44 -2.83 -2.23
C PHE A 73 21.22 -3.93 -1.53
N TYR A 74 20.49 -4.96 -1.10
CA TYR A 74 21.00 -6.15 -0.45
C TYR A 74 20.44 -7.39 -1.13
N GLY A 75 21.25 -8.41 -1.36
CA GLY A 75 20.76 -9.68 -1.89
C GLY A 75 19.86 -10.37 -0.87
N LEU A 76 18.67 -10.83 -1.26
CA LEU A 76 17.76 -11.52 -0.31
C LEU A 76 18.38 -12.80 0.28
N ASN A 77 19.29 -13.44 -0.46
CA ASN A 77 20.06 -14.56 0.06
C ASN A 77 21.23 -14.05 0.92
N GLY A 78 21.05 -14.07 2.23
CA GLY A 78 22.11 -13.72 3.19
C GLY A 78 22.31 -12.22 3.43
N LEU A 79 21.54 -11.35 2.77
CA LEU A 79 21.55 -9.90 2.98
C LEU A 79 22.93 -9.27 2.76
N SER A 80 23.69 -9.78 1.80
CA SER A 80 24.95 -9.17 1.38
C SER A 80 24.69 -7.85 0.67
N TYR A 81 25.44 -6.80 1.03
CA TYR A 81 25.37 -5.51 0.36
C TYR A 81 25.78 -5.60 -1.11
N LEU A 82 25.01 -4.99 -2.00
CA LEU A 82 25.22 -5.00 -3.45
C LEU A 82 25.59 -3.63 -4.03
N GLY A 83 25.27 -2.55 -3.32
CA GLY A 83 25.56 -1.19 -3.75
C GLY A 83 24.46 -0.20 -3.38
N SER A 84 24.74 1.08 -3.64
CA SER A 84 23.82 2.19 -3.40
C SER A 84 24.01 3.28 -4.44
N PHE A 85 22.94 4.03 -4.71
CA PHE A 85 22.97 5.20 -5.60
C PHE A 85 21.79 6.13 -5.31
N GLY A 86 21.79 7.29 -5.96
CA GLY A 86 20.72 8.30 -5.87
C GLY A 86 21.11 9.42 -4.90
N GLU A 87 21.24 10.63 -5.44
CA GLU A 87 21.70 11.80 -4.70
C GLU A 87 20.59 12.87 -4.62
N SER A 88 20.73 13.76 -3.66
CA SER A 88 19.87 14.90 -3.41
C SER A 88 20.27 16.04 -4.32
N GLY A 89 19.30 16.57 -5.06
CA GLY A 89 19.55 17.69 -5.96
C GLY A 89 18.38 17.98 -6.89
N GLU A 90 18.56 18.99 -7.75
CA GLU A 90 17.56 19.40 -8.74
C GLU A 90 17.86 18.90 -10.15
N GLY A 91 19.00 18.22 -10.35
CA GLY A 91 19.38 17.63 -11.63
C GLY A 91 18.39 16.59 -12.15
N PRO A 92 18.53 16.19 -13.43
CA PRO A 92 17.63 15.26 -14.08
C PRO A 92 17.64 13.86 -13.44
N ASN A 93 18.76 13.46 -12.82
CA ASN A 93 18.98 12.17 -12.20
C ASN A 93 18.89 12.21 -10.65
N ASP A 94 18.79 13.42 -10.09
CA ASP A 94 18.77 13.62 -8.64
C ASP A 94 17.34 13.48 -8.10
N PHE A 95 17.21 13.34 -6.79
CA PHE A 95 15.94 13.30 -6.08
C PHE A 95 15.84 14.37 -4.99
N ILE A 96 14.64 14.67 -4.54
CA ILE A 96 14.37 15.49 -3.34
C ILE A 96 13.64 14.65 -2.29
N TYR A 97 12.64 13.88 -2.72
CA TYR A 97 11.93 12.95 -1.84
C TYR A 97 11.47 11.73 -2.64
N PRO A 98 12.38 10.79 -2.92
CA PRO A 98 12.05 9.60 -3.69
C PRO A 98 11.16 8.67 -2.88
N TRP A 99 10.21 8.04 -3.56
CA TRP A 99 9.24 7.12 -2.99
C TRP A 99 9.05 5.91 -3.87
N TYR A 100 9.32 4.73 -3.29
CA TYR A 100 9.18 3.44 -3.95
C TYR A 100 7.86 2.75 -3.55
N ASN A 101 7.01 2.45 -4.53
CA ASN A 101 5.71 1.80 -4.33
C ASN A 101 5.73 0.29 -4.62
N ASN A 102 6.87 -0.38 -4.45
CA ASN A 102 7.01 -1.83 -4.64
C ASN A 102 6.66 -2.31 -6.06
N GLN A 103 7.05 -1.53 -7.07
CA GLN A 103 6.83 -1.88 -8.47
C GLN A 103 8.14 -1.98 -9.25
N TYR A 104 8.33 -3.12 -9.90
CA TYR A 104 9.40 -3.35 -10.85
C TYR A 104 8.90 -4.20 -12.01
N THR A 105 9.63 -4.17 -13.12
CA THR A 105 9.41 -4.99 -14.30
C THR A 105 10.72 -5.65 -14.72
N LYS A 106 10.59 -6.78 -15.41
CA LYS A 106 11.69 -7.42 -16.13
C LYS A 106 11.39 -7.29 -17.61
N ASP A 107 12.28 -6.65 -18.36
CA ASP A 107 12.22 -6.63 -19.82
C ASP A 107 13.48 -7.30 -20.35
N LYS A 108 13.30 -8.43 -21.03
CA LYS A 108 14.38 -9.35 -21.43
C LYS A 108 15.18 -9.80 -20.21
N ASN A 109 16.41 -9.29 -20.07
CA ASN A 109 17.34 -9.59 -18.98
C ASN A 109 17.61 -8.36 -18.09
N GLU A 110 16.90 -7.26 -18.31
CA GLU A 110 17.07 -6.02 -17.55
C GLU A 110 15.95 -5.89 -16.52
N ILE A 111 16.32 -5.41 -15.34
CA ILE A 111 15.38 -5.15 -14.25
C ILE A 111 15.20 -3.65 -14.14
N TYR A 112 13.94 -3.21 -14.17
CA TYR A 112 13.57 -1.81 -14.02
C TYR A 112 12.67 -1.63 -12.82
N PHE A 113 12.88 -0.59 -12.03
CA PHE A 113 11.99 -0.22 -10.94
C PHE A 113 11.51 1.21 -11.06
N TYR A 114 10.36 1.49 -10.45
CA TYR A 114 9.67 2.76 -10.61
C TYR A 114 9.70 3.57 -9.32
N VAL A 115 10.14 4.82 -9.43
CA VAL A 115 10.25 5.75 -8.30
C VAL A 115 9.46 7.02 -8.59
N SER A 116 8.59 7.39 -7.66
CA SER A 116 8.02 8.74 -7.59
C SER A 116 9.00 9.66 -6.90
N ASP A 117 9.10 10.91 -7.34
CA ASP A 117 9.59 11.98 -6.49
C ASP A 117 8.43 12.90 -6.13
N PHE A 118 8.06 12.92 -4.85
CA PHE A 118 6.89 13.63 -4.37
C PHE A 118 7.03 15.16 -4.52
N THR A 119 8.26 15.67 -4.39
CA THR A 119 8.53 17.11 -4.46
C THR A 119 8.77 17.56 -5.90
N LYS A 120 9.51 16.79 -6.70
CA LYS A 120 9.69 17.09 -8.14
C LYS A 120 8.43 16.80 -8.97
N ASN A 121 7.47 16.05 -8.41
CA ASN A 121 6.26 15.58 -9.09
C ASN A 121 6.57 14.79 -10.37
N ASN A 122 7.58 13.93 -10.29
CA ASN A 122 8.02 13.08 -11.39
C ASN A 122 7.81 11.60 -11.04
N LEU A 123 7.62 10.79 -12.08
CA LEU A 123 7.72 9.34 -12.03
C LEU A 123 8.87 8.93 -12.95
N SER A 124 9.77 8.10 -12.43
CA SER A 124 10.98 7.66 -13.13
C SER A 124 11.01 6.13 -13.21
N LYS A 125 11.47 5.62 -14.34
CA LYS A 125 11.83 4.20 -14.55
C LYS A 125 13.35 4.10 -14.57
N ILE A 126 13.92 3.34 -13.64
CA ILE A 126 15.37 3.24 -13.41
C ILE A 126 15.84 1.85 -13.79
N ASN A 127 16.93 1.74 -14.54
CA ASN A 127 17.60 0.47 -14.82
C ASN A 127 18.49 0.08 -13.62
N LEU A 128 18.18 -1.05 -12.98
CA LEU A 128 18.85 -1.45 -11.75
C LEU A 128 20.30 -1.86 -11.96
N ALA A 129 20.56 -2.76 -12.92
CA ALA A 129 21.89 -3.34 -13.14
C ALA A 129 22.89 -2.25 -13.52
N LYS A 130 22.53 -1.38 -14.47
CA LYS A 130 23.37 -0.25 -14.87
C LYS A 130 23.62 0.72 -13.71
N SER A 131 22.60 0.98 -12.90
CA SER A 131 22.76 1.91 -11.76
C SER A 131 23.70 1.36 -10.68
N LEU A 132 23.65 0.05 -10.42
CA LEU A 132 24.60 -0.61 -9.51
C LEU A 132 26.01 -0.67 -10.09
N GLU A 133 26.15 -0.88 -11.40
CA GLU A 133 27.45 -0.93 -12.08
C GLU A 133 28.15 0.44 -12.09
N THR A 134 27.41 1.53 -12.37
CA THR A 134 28.00 2.87 -12.45
C THR A 134 28.02 3.62 -11.12
N GLY A 135 27.23 3.19 -10.13
CA GLY A 135 27.02 3.93 -8.88
C GLY A 135 26.14 5.18 -9.04
N GLU A 136 25.49 5.35 -10.19
CA GLU A 136 24.68 6.52 -10.54
C GLU A 136 23.27 6.12 -11.00
N VAL A 137 22.31 7.03 -10.92
CA VAL A 137 20.93 6.76 -11.36
C VAL A 137 20.88 6.69 -12.89
N ASN A 138 20.62 5.50 -13.43
CA ASN A 138 20.45 5.28 -14.86
C ASN A 138 18.95 5.26 -15.21
N LEU A 139 18.43 6.40 -15.67
CA LEU A 139 17.04 6.55 -16.10
C LEU A 139 16.80 5.92 -17.49
N GLU A 140 15.80 5.06 -17.59
CA GLU A 140 15.21 4.66 -18.87
C GLU A 140 14.30 5.79 -19.38
N TRP A 141 13.49 6.34 -18.48
CA TRP A 141 12.73 7.56 -18.72
C TRP A 141 12.31 8.22 -17.40
N SER A 142 12.01 9.51 -17.48
CA SER A 142 11.32 10.24 -16.42
C SER A 142 10.20 11.08 -17.01
N LYS A 143 9.06 11.12 -16.32
CA LYS A 143 7.86 11.84 -16.74
C LYS A 143 7.34 12.70 -15.61
N ARG A 144 7.13 13.98 -15.91
CA ARG A 144 6.43 14.89 -15.01
C ARG A 144 4.95 14.52 -14.95
N LEU A 145 4.45 14.32 -13.74
CA LEU A 145 3.02 14.09 -13.50
C LEU A 145 2.27 15.42 -13.65
N PRO A 146 0.95 15.38 -13.94
CA PRO A 146 0.12 16.58 -13.95
C PRO A 146 0.28 17.40 -12.67
N SER A 147 0.36 18.74 -12.79
CA SER A 147 0.60 19.65 -11.66
C SER A 147 -0.44 19.51 -10.54
N LYS A 148 -1.68 19.15 -10.88
CA LYS A 148 -2.77 18.88 -9.90
C LYS A 148 -2.49 17.69 -8.97
N LEU A 149 -1.55 16.82 -9.33
CA LEU A 149 -1.11 15.69 -8.50
C LEU A 149 0.06 16.05 -7.58
N MET A 150 0.68 17.22 -7.79
CA MET A 150 1.84 17.65 -7.02
C MET A 150 1.50 17.67 -5.53
N ARG A 151 2.29 16.91 -4.75
CA ARG A 151 2.09 16.72 -3.31
C ARG A 151 0.70 16.20 -2.90
N GLY A 152 -0.03 15.61 -3.85
CA GLY A 152 -1.44 15.24 -3.68
C GLY A 152 -1.70 13.76 -3.67
N TYR A 153 -0.73 12.90 -4.00
CA TYR A 153 -0.91 11.45 -4.00
C TYR A 153 -0.23 10.78 -2.80
N THR A 154 -0.52 9.51 -2.58
CA THR A 154 0.08 8.70 -1.50
C THR A 154 0.71 7.42 -2.03
N ASN A 155 0.09 6.84 -3.06
CA ASN A 155 0.66 5.76 -3.84
C ASN A 155 0.44 6.06 -5.33
N ILE A 156 1.41 5.72 -6.16
CA ILE A 156 1.28 5.69 -7.61
C ILE A 156 1.83 4.38 -8.16
N PHE A 157 1.17 3.88 -9.19
CA PHE A 157 1.51 2.65 -9.89
C PHE A 157 1.42 2.89 -11.39
N ILE A 158 2.29 2.28 -12.17
CA ILE A 158 2.24 2.34 -13.63
C ILE A 158 1.79 1.02 -14.24
N ASN A 159 1.11 1.07 -15.37
CA ASN A 159 0.80 -0.10 -16.16
C ASN A 159 1.23 0.14 -17.60
N ASN A 160 2.04 -0.79 -18.14
CA ASN A 160 2.55 -0.78 -19.52
C ASN A 160 3.14 0.57 -19.96
N ASP A 161 3.91 1.23 -19.07
CA ASP A 161 4.58 2.52 -19.29
C ASP A 161 3.69 3.65 -19.87
N SER A 162 2.36 3.54 -19.77
CA SER A 162 1.42 4.43 -20.45
C SER A 162 0.25 4.89 -19.58
N MET A 163 -0.09 4.12 -18.54
CA MET A 163 -1.17 4.43 -17.61
C MET A 163 -0.63 4.51 -16.19
N VAL A 164 -0.93 5.58 -15.47
CA VAL A 164 -0.62 5.72 -14.04
C VAL A 164 -1.91 5.66 -13.23
N TYR A 165 -1.95 4.80 -12.24
CA TYR A 165 -3.00 4.75 -11.21
C TYR A 165 -2.48 5.37 -9.93
N GLY A 166 -3.34 6.01 -9.15
CA GLY A 166 -2.93 6.48 -7.84
C GLY A 166 -4.08 6.84 -6.91
N HIS A 167 -3.71 6.94 -5.63
CA HIS A 167 -4.60 7.35 -4.56
C HIS A 167 -4.29 8.79 -4.14
N TYR A 168 -5.31 9.64 -4.21
CA TYR A 168 -5.20 11.07 -3.94
C TYR A 168 -5.57 11.40 -2.49
N ARG A 169 -4.68 12.14 -1.83
CA ARG A 169 -4.81 12.65 -0.45
C ARG A 169 -4.52 14.16 -0.37
N GLY A 170 -4.42 14.84 -1.52
CA GLY A 170 -4.19 16.28 -1.56
C GLY A 170 -5.39 17.08 -1.07
N PRO A 171 -5.25 18.42 -0.94
CA PRO A 171 -6.39 19.27 -0.64
C PRO A 171 -7.47 19.04 -1.68
N TYR A 172 -8.69 18.83 -1.24
CA TYR A 172 -9.79 18.66 -2.18
C TYR A 172 -9.92 19.93 -3.03
N GLN A 173 -10.04 19.72 -4.34
CA GLN A 173 -10.49 20.72 -5.29
C GLN A 173 -11.77 20.17 -5.93
N GLU A 174 -12.71 21.04 -6.27
CA GLU A 174 -13.91 20.62 -6.99
C GLU A 174 -13.51 19.78 -8.21
N ASN A 175 -14.13 18.61 -8.35
CA ASN A 175 -13.89 17.61 -9.42
C ASN A 175 -12.68 16.67 -9.24
N LEU A 176 -12.01 16.65 -8.08
CA LEU A 176 -11.04 15.59 -7.76
C LEU A 176 -11.72 14.42 -7.05
N GLY A 177 -11.24 13.21 -7.35
CA GLY A 177 -11.71 11.97 -6.76
C GLY A 177 -10.71 11.37 -5.79
N ARG A 178 -11.08 10.22 -5.22
CA ARG A 178 -10.22 9.41 -4.34
C ARG A 178 -9.11 8.70 -5.10
N PHE A 179 -9.46 8.16 -6.27
CA PHE A 179 -8.51 7.50 -7.16
C PHE A 179 -8.42 8.25 -8.47
N PHE A 180 -7.28 8.17 -9.13
CA PHE A 180 -7.10 8.67 -10.49
C PHE A 180 -6.48 7.62 -11.40
N LYS A 181 -6.77 7.76 -12.69
CA LYS A 181 -5.99 7.16 -13.77
C LYS A 181 -5.52 8.27 -14.71
N PHE A 182 -4.23 8.26 -15.03
CA PHE A 182 -3.56 9.23 -15.88
C PHE A 182 -2.94 8.52 -17.08
N LYS A 183 -3.40 8.87 -18.27
CA LYS A 183 -2.83 8.42 -19.53
C LYS A 183 -1.68 9.35 -19.91
N ILE A 184 -0.45 8.83 -19.87
CA ILE A 184 0.77 9.61 -20.07
C ILE A 184 0.79 10.24 -21.47
N ASN A 185 0.51 9.46 -22.51
CA ASN A 185 0.63 9.90 -23.90
C ASN A 185 -0.47 10.87 -24.35
N GLU A 186 -1.66 10.78 -23.73
CA GLU A 186 -2.79 11.67 -24.01
C GLU A 186 -2.81 12.90 -23.10
N ASN A 187 -1.92 12.94 -22.10
CA ASN A 187 -1.95 13.90 -20.99
C ASN A 187 -3.35 14.05 -20.36
N GLN A 188 -4.07 12.94 -20.24
CA GLN A 188 -5.46 12.91 -19.80
C GLN A 188 -5.57 12.24 -18.43
N ILE A 189 -6.22 12.91 -17.48
CA ILE A 189 -6.52 12.37 -16.16
C ILE A 189 -8.03 12.20 -15.98
N SER A 190 -8.43 11.08 -15.37
CA SER A 190 -9.80 10.84 -14.95
C SER A 190 -9.83 10.31 -13.53
N TRP A 191 -10.95 10.54 -12.86
CA TRP A 191 -11.09 10.37 -11.41
C TRP A 191 -12.21 9.39 -11.08
N SER A 192 -12.00 8.62 -10.02
CA SER A 192 -13.06 7.86 -9.36
C SER A 192 -13.39 8.55 -8.04
N GLY A 193 -14.67 8.77 -7.79
CA GLY A 193 -15.16 9.54 -6.65
C GLY A 193 -14.88 8.88 -5.29
N TYR A 194 -15.37 9.52 -4.23
CA TYR A 194 -15.28 8.98 -2.87
C TYR A 194 -16.42 7.99 -2.62
N PHE A 195 -16.06 6.76 -2.25
CA PHE A 195 -16.99 5.69 -1.89
C PHE A 195 -16.45 4.88 -0.71
N PRO A 196 -17.33 4.29 0.13
CA PRO A 196 -18.80 4.34 0.03
C PRO A 196 -19.33 5.74 0.36
N LYS A 197 -20.51 6.13 -0.14
CA LYS A 197 -21.15 7.36 0.33
C LYS A 197 -21.52 7.21 1.81
N LEU A 198 -21.18 8.20 2.62
CA LEU A 198 -21.50 8.19 4.04
C LEU A 198 -22.80 8.94 4.28
N ASN A 199 -23.67 8.40 5.15
CA ASN A 199 -24.93 9.03 5.55
C ASN A 199 -24.69 10.12 6.61
N LYS A 200 -23.68 10.97 6.41
CA LYS A 200 -23.35 12.12 7.25
C LYS A 200 -22.87 13.26 6.35
N ASN A 201 -23.19 14.49 6.76
CA ASN A 201 -22.59 15.66 6.15
C ASN A 201 -21.12 15.72 6.56
N ILE A 202 -20.25 15.51 5.59
CA ILE A 202 -18.80 15.61 5.75
C ILE A 202 -18.37 16.87 5.04
N SER A 203 -17.65 17.75 5.74
CA SER A 203 -17.02 18.90 5.08
C SER A 203 -16.10 18.39 3.96
N PHE A 204 -16.16 19.03 2.79
CA PHE A 204 -15.44 18.59 1.61
C PHE A 204 -13.94 18.36 1.89
N GLU A 205 -13.36 19.18 2.78
CA GLU A 205 -11.94 19.17 3.16
C GLU A 205 -11.52 17.88 3.89
N ASN A 206 -12.48 17.18 4.52
CA ASN A 206 -12.24 15.98 5.30
C ASN A 206 -12.32 14.68 4.46
N TYR A 207 -12.86 14.73 3.23
CA TYR A 207 -12.97 13.54 2.37
C TYR A 207 -11.63 12.84 2.12
N PRO A 208 -10.55 13.53 1.66
CA PRO A 208 -9.27 12.85 1.41
C PRO A 208 -8.68 12.17 2.66
N ARG A 209 -9.05 12.65 3.85
CA ARG A 209 -8.60 12.10 5.12
C ARG A 209 -9.44 10.90 5.58
N ILE A 210 -10.76 11.02 5.54
CA ILE A 210 -11.68 9.93 5.92
C ILE A 210 -11.52 8.70 5.01
N TYR A 211 -11.36 8.93 3.72
CA TYR A 211 -11.21 7.87 2.72
C TYR A 211 -9.75 7.50 2.44
N TYR A 212 -8.82 7.98 3.28
CA TYR A 212 -7.42 7.63 3.14
C TYR A 212 -7.24 6.11 3.24
N SER A 213 -6.44 5.57 2.33
CA SER A 213 -6.21 4.14 2.22
C SER A 213 -4.79 3.84 1.81
N PHE A 214 -4.32 2.67 2.23
CA PHE A 214 -3.08 2.06 1.77
C PHE A 214 -3.43 1.19 0.57
N VAL A 215 -2.78 1.48 -0.55
CA VAL A 215 -3.18 0.94 -1.85
C VAL A 215 -2.09 0.05 -2.41
N GLY A 216 -2.51 -1.03 -3.08
CA GLY A 216 -1.65 -1.91 -3.85
C GLY A 216 -2.17 -2.11 -5.26
N PHE A 217 -1.28 -2.48 -6.17
CA PHE A 217 -1.61 -2.77 -7.57
C PHE A 217 -0.94 -4.06 -8.03
N ASN A 218 -1.74 -5.01 -8.52
CA ASN A 218 -1.26 -6.17 -9.23
C ASN A 218 -1.32 -5.90 -10.73
N GLN A 219 -0.16 -5.78 -11.37
CA GLN A 219 -0.08 -5.46 -12.79
C GLN A 219 -0.57 -6.60 -13.69
N GLU A 220 -0.28 -7.86 -13.33
CA GLU A 220 -0.68 -9.03 -14.13
C GLU A 220 -2.19 -9.23 -14.14
N LYS A 221 -2.83 -9.08 -12.98
CA LYS A 221 -4.28 -9.20 -12.80
C LYS A 221 -5.02 -7.89 -13.10
N ASN A 222 -4.30 -6.78 -13.14
CA ASN A 222 -4.83 -5.42 -13.31
C ASN A 222 -5.88 -5.05 -12.23
N ILE A 223 -5.59 -5.43 -10.99
CA ILE A 223 -6.44 -5.23 -9.81
C ILE A 223 -5.77 -4.25 -8.86
N ILE A 224 -6.54 -3.33 -8.31
CA ILE A 224 -6.13 -2.40 -7.26
C ILE A 224 -6.77 -2.86 -5.95
N ALA A 225 -5.97 -3.06 -4.92
CA ALA A 225 -6.45 -3.30 -3.57
C ALA A 225 -6.32 -2.02 -2.74
N SER A 226 -7.29 -1.76 -1.86
CA SER A 226 -7.34 -0.52 -1.07
C SER A 226 -7.84 -0.78 0.34
N ALA A 227 -6.94 -0.66 1.31
CA ALA A 227 -7.19 -0.89 2.73
C ALA A 227 -7.39 0.47 3.44
N MET A 228 -8.61 0.79 3.85
CA MET A 228 -8.93 2.12 4.40
C MET A 228 -8.46 2.29 5.84
N GLN A 229 -7.84 3.43 6.16
CA GLN A 229 -7.34 3.68 7.51
C GLN A 229 -8.49 3.90 8.52
N HIS A 230 -9.52 4.66 8.13
CA HIS A 230 -10.55 5.16 9.05
C HIS A 230 -11.96 4.65 8.78
N LEU A 231 -12.09 3.77 7.80
CA LEU A 231 -13.35 3.13 7.46
C LEU A 231 -13.15 1.62 7.55
N ASN A 232 -14.16 0.92 8.05
CA ASN A 232 -14.17 -0.52 8.14
C ASN A 232 -14.34 -1.15 6.74
N ARG A 233 -13.34 -0.98 5.87
CA ARG A 233 -13.45 -1.38 4.47
C ARG A 233 -12.09 -1.66 3.82
N LEU A 234 -12.01 -2.81 3.19
CA LEU A 234 -10.97 -3.21 2.25
C LEU A 234 -11.63 -3.43 0.89
N GLU A 235 -11.08 -2.87 -0.19
CA GLU A 235 -11.72 -2.90 -1.51
C GLU A 235 -10.78 -3.45 -2.58
N PHE A 236 -11.35 -4.19 -3.53
CA PHE A 236 -10.69 -4.67 -4.74
C PHE A 236 -11.38 -4.05 -5.96
N LEU A 237 -10.62 -3.28 -6.72
CA LEU A 237 -11.09 -2.51 -7.86
C LEU A 237 -10.47 -3.01 -9.15
N ASP A 238 -11.22 -2.89 -10.24
CA ASP A 238 -10.70 -3.11 -11.58
C ASP A 238 -9.86 -1.92 -12.08
N SER A 239 -9.29 -2.08 -13.28
CA SER A 239 -8.50 -1.07 -13.98
C SER A 239 -9.29 0.18 -14.42
N ASN A 240 -10.62 0.15 -14.28
CA ASN A 240 -11.50 1.28 -14.49
C ASN A 240 -11.87 1.99 -13.19
N LEU A 241 -11.22 1.61 -12.07
CA LEU A 241 -11.46 2.15 -10.73
C LEU A 241 -12.88 1.86 -10.23
N LYS A 242 -13.48 0.75 -10.66
CA LYS A 242 -14.77 0.25 -10.17
C LYS A 242 -14.55 -0.88 -9.17
N ILE A 243 -15.23 -0.79 -8.03
CA ILE A 243 -15.20 -1.81 -6.99
C ILE A 243 -15.84 -3.09 -7.53
N GLN A 244 -15.08 -4.18 -7.50
CA GLN A 244 -15.58 -5.52 -7.79
C GLN A 244 -16.03 -6.23 -6.52
N LYS A 245 -15.22 -6.11 -5.46
CA LYS A 245 -15.43 -6.74 -4.17
C LYS A 245 -14.97 -5.81 -3.04
N TYR A 246 -15.60 -5.92 -1.87
CA TYR A 246 -15.09 -5.31 -0.66
C TYR A 246 -15.37 -6.16 0.58
N LEU A 247 -14.50 -6.02 1.59
CA LEU A 247 -14.56 -6.71 2.86
C LEU A 247 -14.70 -5.72 4.01
N SER A 248 -15.38 -6.13 5.07
CA SER A 248 -15.53 -5.38 6.33
C SER A 248 -15.43 -6.31 7.52
N PHE A 249 -14.89 -5.83 8.65
CA PHE A 249 -14.91 -6.53 9.93
C PHE A 249 -16.34 -6.58 10.50
N GLU A 250 -16.81 -7.76 10.87
CA GLU A 250 -18.15 -7.96 11.43
C GLU A 250 -18.41 -7.09 12.66
N SER A 251 -17.42 -7.05 13.56
CA SER A 251 -17.49 -6.34 14.84
C SER A 251 -17.63 -4.82 14.71
N HIS A 252 -17.43 -4.27 13.51
CA HIS A 252 -17.48 -2.84 13.24
C HIS A 252 -18.43 -2.50 12.08
N LEU A 253 -19.39 -3.37 11.77
CA LEU A 253 -20.44 -3.06 10.79
C LEU A 253 -21.22 -1.81 11.24
N GLY A 254 -21.43 -0.88 10.31
CA GLY A 254 -22.07 0.40 10.60
C GLY A 254 -21.19 1.44 11.30
N TYR A 255 -19.90 1.15 11.56
CA TYR A 255 -18.96 2.16 12.04
C TYR A 255 -18.84 3.31 11.03
N ILE A 256 -18.99 4.54 11.52
CA ILE A 256 -18.81 5.76 10.74
C ILE A 256 -17.87 6.68 11.54
N PRO A 257 -16.71 7.08 10.99
CA PRO A 257 -15.79 7.97 11.67
C PRO A 257 -16.44 9.33 11.95
N SER A 258 -15.86 10.08 12.90
CA SER A 258 -16.30 11.45 13.15
C SER A 258 -16.10 12.30 11.89
N PRO A 259 -17.16 12.98 11.39
CA PRO A 259 -17.06 13.78 10.16
C PRO A 259 -16.21 15.04 10.35
N ASP A 260 -16.09 15.53 11.59
CA ASP A 260 -15.45 16.80 11.91
C ASP A 260 -13.97 16.62 12.26
N ASN A 261 -13.61 15.52 12.93
CA ASN A 261 -12.24 15.27 13.34
C ASN A 261 -11.94 13.77 13.54
N ILE A 262 -11.12 13.21 12.65
CA ILE A 262 -10.64 11.82 12.70
C ILE A 262 -9.34 11.64 13.50
N ARG A 263 -8.80 12.71 14.10
CA ARG A 263 -7.55 12.70 14.87
C ARG A 263 -7.80 12.65 16.38
N THR A 264 -8.98 12.22 16.80
CA THR A 264 -9.28 12.05 18.22
C THR A 264 -8.73 10.71 18.72
N LEU A 265 -8.43 10.62 20.01
CA LEU A 265 -7.96 9.38 20.65
C LEU A 265 -8.98 8.23 20.48
N ASP A 266 -10.27 8.56 20.38
CA ASP A 266 -11.36 7.60 20.16
C ASP A 266 -11.58 7.19 18.69
N SER A 267 -10.88 7.81 17.74
CA SER A 267 -10.98 7.43 16.34
C SER A 267 -10.39 6.04 16.12
N HIS A 268 -11.10 5.19 15.37
CA HIS A 268 -10.66 3.83 15.08
C HIS A 268 -9.71 3.84 13.89
N ILE A 269 -8.65 3.03 13.97
CA ILE A 269 -7.69 2.81 12.90
C ILE A 269 -7.78 1.35 12.50
N PHE A 270 -8.23 1.10 11.27
CA PHE A 270 -8.33 -0.25 10.71
C PHE A 270 -6.99 -0.69 10.15
N PHE A 271 -6.54 -0.05 9.06
CA PHE A 271 -5.29 -0.40 8.36
C PHE A 271 -4.24 0.70 8.47
N ASN A 272 -2.95 0.33 8.45
CA ASN A 272 -1.82 1.25 8.67
C ASN A 272 -0.73 1.21 7.57
N SER A 273 -0.67 0.16 6.78
CA SER A 273 0.29 0.03 5.66
C SER A 273 -0.13 -1.11 4.75
N SER A 274 0.38 -1.15 3.52
CA SER A 274 0.13 -2.26 2.60
C SER A 274 1.33 -2.57 1.71
N TYR A 275 1.41 -3.82 1.27
CA TYR A 275 2.39 -4.31 0.32
C TYR A 275 1.71 -5.11 -0.81
N SER A 276 2.13 -4.88 -2.05
CA SER A 276 1.64 -5.61 -3.22
C SER A 276 2.62 -6.73 -3.56
N GLY A 277 2.29 -7.95 -3.17
CA GLY A 277 2.99 -9.14 -3.62
C GLY A 277 2.48 -9.62 -4.99
N LYS A 278 3.19 -10.58 -5.58
CA LYS A 278 2.74 -11.25 -6.81
C LYS A 278 1.55 -12.14 -6.51
N LYS A 279 1.64 -12.93 -5.43
CA LYS A 279 0.62 -13.91 -5.02
C LYS A 279 -0.50 -13.26 -4.22
N PHE A 280 -0.14 -12.36 -3.28
CA PHE A 280 -1.11 -11.80 -2.33
C PHE A 280 -1.01 -10.28 -2.18
N PHE A 281 -2.09 -9.68 -1.67
CA PHE A 281 -2.10 -8.34 -1.11
C PHE A 281 -1.97 -8.44 0.40
N TYR A 282 -1.03 -7.69 0.98
CA TYR A 282 -0.75 -7.69 2.41
C TYR A 282 -1.11 -6.35 3.01
N SER A 283 -1.73 -6.34 4.17
CA SER A 283 -1.98 -5.10 4.90
C SER A 283 -1.74 -5.25 6.39
N LEU A 284 -1.00 -4.29 6.94
CA LEU A 284 -0.85 -4.14 8.37
C LEU A 284 -2.07 -3.44 8.94
N SER A 285 -2.59 -3.98 10.04
CA SER A 285 -3.81 -3.55 10.68
C SER A 285 -3.59 -3.34 12.17
N ILE A 286 -4.08 -2.21 12.66
CA ILE A 286 -4.15 -1.90 14.09
C ILE A 286 -5.48 -2.42 14.64
N ASN A 287 -6.55 -2.22 13.86
CA ASN A 287 -7.94 -2.54 14.20
C ASN A 287 -8.33 -2.16 15.64
N ASP A 288 -7.91 -0.98 16.08
CA ASP A 288 -8.16 -0.46 17.41
C ASP A 288 -8.21 1.07 17.39
N LYS A 289 -8.53 1.67 18.53
CA LYS A 289 -8.52 3.12 18.74
C LYS A 289 -7.12 3.70 18.58
N THR A 290 -7.09 4.96 18.14
CA THR A 290 -5.88 5.78 18.01
C THR A 290 -5.13 5.88 19.35
N GLU A 291 -5.86 5.88 20.47
CA GLU A 291 -5.27 5.86 21.81
C GLU A 291 -4.36 4.65 22.06
N SER A 292 -4.79 3.44 21.68
CA SER A 292 -4.00 2.22 21.84
C SER A 292 -2.69 2.32 21.06
N TYR A 293 -2.76 2.82 19.83
CA TYR A 293 -1.59 3.06 18.99
C TYR A 293 -0.61 4.03 19.65
N ILE A 294 -1.05 5.23 20.06
CA ILE A 294 -0.20 6.25 20.69
C ILE A 294 0.41 5.75 22.01
N LYS A 295 -0.34 4.97 22.78
CA LYS A 295 0.15 4.40 24.04
C LYS A 295 0.99 3.14 23.86
N ASN A 296 1.26 2.72 22.62
CA ASN A 296 1.98 1.48 22.28
C ASN A 296 1.39 0.25 22.99
N LYS A 297 0.05 0.16 23.02
CA LYS A 297 -0.69 -0.92 23.68
C LYS A 297 -1.26 -1.86 22.64
N GLY A 298 -0.75 -3.08 22.60
CA GLY A 298 -1.28 -4.17 21.77
C GLY A 298 -0.26 -4.66 20.75
N ASN A 299 -0.79 -5.25 19.69
CA ASN A 299 -0.02 -5.94 18.67
C ASN A 299 -0.61 -5.62 17.30
N MET A 300 0.25 -5.37 16.31
CA MET A 300 -0.20 -5.18 14.94
C MET A 300 -0.55 -6.53 14.32
N GLN A 301 -1.51 -6.55 13.41
CA GLN A 301 -1.91 -7.74 12.66
C GLN A 301 -1.49 -7.60 11.20
N LEU A 302 -0.90 -8.65 10.63
CA LEU A 302 -0.67 -8.75 9.19
C LEU A 302 -1.79 -9.56 8.57
N TYR A 303 -2.62 -8.92 7.75
CA TYR A 303 -3.63 -9.57 6.95
C TYR A 303 -3.08 -9.90 5.56
N VAL A 304 -3.35 -11.11 5.10
CA VAL A 304 -2.96 -11.62 3.78
C VAL A 304 -4.22 -11.93 3.00
N PHE A 305 -4.37 -11.32 1.83
CA PHE A 305 -5.52 -11.49 0.95
C PHE A 305 -5.10 -11.99 -0.42
N THR A 306 -5.90 -12.85 -1.03
CA THR A 306 -5.79 -13.12 -2.46
C THR A 306 -6.16 -11.86 -3.25
N TRP A 307 -5.69 -11.77 -4.50
CA TRP A 307 -6.05 -10.65 -5.37
C TRP A 307 -7.51 -10.69 -5.83
N GLU A 308 -8.19 -11.82 -5.66
CA GLU A 308 -9.64 -12.02 -5.82
C GLU A 308 -10.43 -11.49 -4.60
N GLY A 309 -9.73 -11.06 -3.55
CA GLY A 309 -10.29 -10.47 -2.35
C GLY A 309 -10.82 -11.48 -1.34
N GLU A 310 -10.17 -12.63 -1.22
CA GLU A 310 -10.43 -13.61 -0.15
C GLU A 310 -9.37 -13.47 0.94
N LEU A 311 -9.78 -13.56 2.20
CA LEU A 311 -8.83 -13.60 3.31
C LEU A 311 -8.10 -14.94 3.30
N HIS A 312 -6.77 -14.89 3.18
CA HIS A 312 -5.92 -16.07 3.15
C HIS A 312 -5.37 -16.42 4.54
N LYS A 313 -4.82 -15.43 5.26
CA LYS A 313 -4.21 -15.63 6.58
C LYS A 313 -4.15 -14.33 7.39
N ILE A 314 -4.12 -14.44 8.71
CA ILE A 314 -3.79 -13.34 9.62
C ILE A 314 -2.67 -13.80 10.55
N PHE A 315 -1.69 -12.94 10.76
CA PHE A 315 -0.63 -13.12 11.76
C PHE A 315 -0.71 -12.01 12.80
N LEU A 316 -0.41 -12.34 14.06
CA LEU A 316 -0.20 -11.36 15.11
C LEU A 316 1.29 -11.06 15.24
N LEU A 317 1.68 -9.79 15.19
CA LEU A 317 3.07 -9.37 15.29
C LEU A 317 3.36 -8.91 16.72
N ASP A 318 4.49 -9.31 17.28
CA ASP A 318 4.84 -9.00 18.68
C ASP A 318 5.19 -7.53 18.97
N LYS A 319 5.08 -6.66 17.96
CA LYS A 319 5.31 -5.21 18.04
C LYS A 319 4.10 -4.45 17.46
N MET A 320 3.86 -3.23 17.94
CA MET A 320 2.76 -2.37 17.48
C MET A 320 3.20 -1.27 16.50
N TYR A 321 4.37 -0.66 16.69
CA TYR A 321 4.85 0.44 15.85
C TYR A 321 5.59 -0.04 14.61
N LEU A 322 4.90 -0.80 13.77
CA LEU A 322 5.41 -1.30 12.51
C LEU A 322 4.90 -0.46 11.34
N GLY A 323 5.79 -0.15 10.41
CA GLY A 323 5.60 0.83 9.35
C GLY A 323 5.52 0.25 7.95
N TYR A 324 6.29 0.84 7.05
CA TYR A 324 6.49 0.32 5.71
C TYR A 324 7.20 -1.01 5.75
N PHE A 325 6.78 -1.92 4.86
CA PHE A 325 7.26 -3.29 4.84
C PHE A 325 7.31 -3.85 3.43
N ALA A 326 8.10 -4.91 3.28
CA ALA A 326 8.25 -5.69 2.06
C ALA A 326 8.08 -7.19 2.37
N ILE A 327 7.54 -7.94 1.42
CA ILE A 327 7.34 -9.40 1.54
C ILE A 327 8.12 -10.14 0.48
N ASP A 328 9.08 -10.96 0.91
CA ASP A 328 9.69 -11.99 0.10
C ASP A 328 8.77 -13.21 0.11
N GLU A 329 7.89 -13.30 -0.90
CA GLU A 329 6.91 -14.38 -1.02
C GLU A 329 7.51 -15.76 -1.35
N ASP A 330 8.78 -15.79 -1.78
CA ASP A 330 9.44 -17.05 -2.13
C ASP A 330 10.11 -17.66 -0.90
N ASN A 331 10.66 -16.83 -0.01
CA ASN A 331 11.22 -17.28 1.28
C ASN A 331 10.25 -17.14 2.47
N SER A 332 9.05 -16.56 2.23
CA SER A 332 8.04 -16.27 3.26
C SER A 332 8.59 -15.40 4.39
N ILE A 333 9.30 -14.32 4.03
CA ILE A 333 9.90 -13.37 4.98
C ILE A 333 9.28 -12.00 4.78
N MET A 334 8.86 -11.38 5.87
CA MET A 334 8.45 -9.98 5.92
C MET A 334 9.59 -9.14 6.50
N TYR A 335 10.02 -8.10 5.78
CA TYR A 335 10.93 -7.06 6.27
C TYR A 335 10.12 -5.81 6.61
N VAL A 336 10.30 -5.22 7.78
CA VAL A 336 9.47 -4.09 8.23
C VAL A 336 10.22 -3.10 9.08
N VAL A 337 9.99 -1.82 8.82
CA VAL A 337 10.55 -0.73 9.61
C VAL A 337 9.84 -0.66 10.95
N ASN A 338 10.61 -0.71 12.04
CA ASN A 338 10.09 -0.51 13.39
C ASN A 338 10.30 0.96 13.81
N PHE A 339 9.20 1.65 14.11
CA PHE A 339 9.18 3.03 14.61
C PHE A 339 9.07 3.12 16.14
N GLY A 340 9.06 1.99 16.84
CA GLY A 340 8.63 1.91 18.24
C GLY A 340 9.68 2.16 19.32
N GLU A 341 10.89 2.59 18.96
CA GLU A 341 11.94 2.91 19.92
C GLU A 341 12.52 4.29 19.60
N ASP A 342 12.77 5.13 20.62
CA ASP A 342 13.50 6.42 20.56
C ASP A 342 14.99 6.22 20.20
N LYS A 343 15.26 5.30 19.27
CA LYS A 343 16.56 5.13 18.65
C LYS A 343 16.56 6.04 17.43
N GLU A 344 17.59 6.88 17.33
CA GLU A 344 17.90 7.60 16.09
C GLU A 344 18.05 6.64 14.89
N GLU A 345 18.24 5.35 15.18
CA GLU A 345 18.31 4.22 14.27
C GLU A 345 16.99 3.43 14.30
N LYS A 346 16.08 3.68 13.35
CA LYS A 346 14.85 2.88 13.16
C LYS A 346 15.25 1.46 12.71
N PRO A 347 15.16 0.40 13.54
CA PRO A 347 15.68 -0.90 13.13
C PRO A 347 14.77 -1.56 12.10
N LEU A 348 15.38 -2.26 11.14
CA LEU A 348 14.65 -3.17 10.26
C LEU A 348 14.45 -4.50 10.97
N LEU A 349 13.20 -4.95 11.06
CA LEU A 349 12.86 -6.26 11.59
C LEU A 349 12.53 -7.22 10.45
N GLN A 350 12.79 -8.51 10.67
CA GLN A 350 12.30 -9.60 9.85
C GLN A 350 11.37 -10.54 10.63
N TYR A 351 10.31 -10.99 9.97
CA TYR A 351 9.36 -11.99 10.48
C TYR A 351 9.25 -13.14 9.48
N GLN A 352 9.19 -14.37 9.98
CA GLN A 352 8.91 -15.54 9.16
C GLN A 352 7.39 -15.76 9.09
N ILE A 353 6.81 -15.64 7.89
CA ILE A 353 5.35 -15.69 7.65
C ILE A 353 4.94 -16.99 6.92
N LYS A 354 5.33 -18.15 7.46
CA LYS A 354 5.05 -19.47 6.87
C LYS A 354 3.57 -19.86 6.94
#